data_AF-A0A2E2EQQ0-F1
#
_entry.id   AF-A0A2E2EQQ0-F1
#
_cell.length_a   1.000
_cell.length_b   1.000
_cell.length_c   1.000
_cell.angle_alpha   90.00
_cell.angle_beta   90.00
_cell.angle_gamma   90.00
#
_symmetry.space_group_name_H-M   'P 1'
#
loop_
_entity.id
_entity.type
_entity.pdbx_description
1 polymer ?
#
loop_
_entity_poly.entity_id
_entity_poly.type
_entity_poly.pdbx_seq_one_letter_code
_entity_poly.pdbx_strand_id
1 'polypeptide(L)'
;TVSGQIFNAQNGFLNDLINSGNLGILKNVQLRSKLSSWAPNLDKLARKEAYLEGSESELIRYVTKNGSWLNVDNYIFSKSKSDLKIPKSGFDVSNNNMLSSLEFENLVENCVIYHNINLRYQKEILKLSDEILELIQSEINE
;
A
#
# COMPACT_ATOMS: atom_id res chain seq x y z
N THR A 1 0.25 -16.13 -0.25
CA THR A 1 0.76 -14.75 -0.27
C THR A 1 1.07 -14.36 1.15
N VAL A 2 2.27 -13.85 1.42
CA VAL A 2 2.51 -13.13 2.68
C VAL A 2 1.74 -11.82 2.50
N SER A 3 0.56 -11.70 3.10
CA SER A 3 -0.13 -10.42 3.18
C SER A 3 0.85 -9.42 3.80
N GLY A 4 1.00 -8.25 3.20
CA GLY A 4 1.79 -7.18 3.82
C GLY A 4 1.31 -6.93 5.24
N GLN A 5 2.20 -6.46 6.12
CA GLN A 5 1.76 -6.04 7.45
C GLN A 5 0.65 -5.00 7.29
N ILE A 6 -0.55 -5.33 7.76
CA ILE A 6 -1.66 -4.38 7.80
C ILE A 6 -1.24 -3.28 8.77
N PHE A 7 -1.09 -2.06 8.26
CA PHE A 7 -0.80 -0.91 9.09
C PHE A 7 -1.99 -0.67 10.02
N ASN A 8 -1.74 -0.70 11.34
CA ASN A 8 -2.75 -0.44 12.36
C ASN A 8 -2.38 0.84 13.12
N ALA A 9 -3.07 1.92 12.79
CA ALA A 9 -2.89 3.20 13.45
C ALA A 9 -3.45 3.16 14.87
N GLN A 10 -2.63 3.50 15.86
CA GLN A 10 -3.06 3.60 17.25
C GLN A 10 -3.80 4.92 17.51
N ASN A 11 -5.01 5.05 16.94
CA ASN A 11 -5.83 6.26 17.04
C ASN A 11 -6.53 6.43 18.41
N GLY A 12 -6.38 5.49 19.35
CA GLY A 12 -7.14 5.47 20.61
C GLY A 12 -7.09 6.79 21.37
N PHE A 13 -5.89 7.29 21.67
CA PHE A 13 -5.74 8.55 22.40
C PHE A 13 -6.28 9.77 21.63
N LEU A 14 -6.04 9.83 20.31
CA LEU A 14 -6.54 10.93 19.49
C LEU A 14 -8.08 10.91 19.41
N ASN A 15 -8.67 9.72 19.29
CA ASN A 15 -10.12 9.54 19.33
C ASN A 15 -10.68 9.96 20.69
N ASP A 16 -10.02 9.61 21.79
CA ASP A 16 -10.44 10.05 23.12
C ASP A 16 -10.37 11.58 23.25
N LEU A 17 -9.31 12.21 22.73
CA LEU A 17 -9.16 13.66 22.72
C LEU A 17 -10.24 14.37 21.88
N ILE A 18 -10.61 13.80 20.73
CA ILE A 18 -11.69 14.28 19.87
C ILE A 18 -13.05 14.11 20.58
N ASN A 19 -13.34 12.91 21.08
CA ASN A 19 -14.64 12.55 21.65
C ASN A 19 -14.92 13.25 22.99
N SER A 20 -13.88 13.58 23.76
CA SER A 20 -13.99 14.35 25.00
C SER A 20 -14.17 15.86 24.77
N GLY A 21 -14.08 16.34 23.52
CA GLY A 21 -14.09 17.77 23.20
C GLY A 21 -12.81 18.51 23.62
N ASN A 22 -11.82 17.79 24.17
CA ASN A 22 -10.56 18.35 24.68
C ASN A 22 -9.65 18.88 23.58
N LEU A 23 -9.92 18.61 22.30
CA LEU A 23 -9.28 19.33 21.20
C LEU A 23 -9.41 20.85 21.36
N GLY A 24 -10.48 21.35 22.00
CA GLY A 24 -10.68 22.77 22.26
C GLY A 24 -9.61 23.42 23.17
N ILE A 25 -8.80 22.62 23.87
CA ILE A 25 -7.67 23.11 24.69
C ILE A 25 -6.55 23.65 23.79
N LEU A 26 -6.37 23.07 22.60
CA LEU A 26 -5.40 23.54 21.61
C LEU A 26 -5.87 24.88 21.07
N LYS A 27 -5.05 25.93 21.14
CA LYS A 27 -5.39 27.27 20.62
C LYS A 27 -5.39 27.28 19.09
N ASN A 28 -4.46 26.57 18.47
CA ASN A 28 -4.31 26.56 17.02
C ASN A 28 -5.49 25.84 16.30
N VAL A 29 -6.33 26.64 15.64
CA VAL A 29 -7.52 26.16 14.89
C VAL A 29 -7.11 25.20 13.76
N GLN A 30 -5.99 25.48 13.08
CA GLN A 30 -5.52 24.64 11.98
C GLN A 30 -5.06 23.28 12.50
N LEU A 31 -4.37 23.24 13.65
CA LEU A 31 -3.98 22.00 14.31
C LEU A 31 -5.20 21.14 14.64
N ARG A 32 -6.23 21.71 15.28
CA ARG A 32 -7.47 20.99 15.61
C ARG A 32 -8.13 20.39 14.36
N SER A 33 -8.22 21.17 13.29
CA SER A 33 -8.79 20.73 12.02
C SER A 33 -8.00 19.56 11.41
N LYS A 34 -6.66 19.67 11.34
CA LYS A 34 -5.82 18.61 10.78
C LYS A 34 -5.85 17.33 11.60
N LEU A 35 -5.75 17.42 12.93
CA LEU A 35 -5.89 16.29 13.85
C LEU A 35 -7.24 15.59 13.68
N SER A 36 -8.34 16.34 13.51
CA SER A 36 -9.66 15.76 13.28
C SER A 36 -9.75 15.06 11.91
N SER A 37 -9.01 15.54 10.91
CA SER A 37 -8.99 14.95 9.57
C SER A 37 -8.05 13.74 9.44
N TRP A 38 -7.15 13.52 10.40
CA TRP A 38 -6.12 12.49 10.34
C TRP A 38 -6.68 11.08 10.13
N ALA A 39 -7.51 10.60 11.07
CA ALA A 39 -8.05 9.25 11.02
C ALA A 39 -8.90 8.97 9.76
N PRO A 40 -9.84 9.85 9.34
CA PRO A 40 -10.57 9.66 8.09
C PRO A 40 -9.69 9.54 6.84
N ASN A 41 -8.59 10.30 6.79
CA ASN A 41 -7.65 10.26 5.68
C ASN A 41 -6.85 8.94 5.67
N LEU A 42 -6.50 8.43 6.85
CA LEU A 42 -5.82 7.16 7.02
C LEU A 42 -6.72 5.97 6.66
N ASP A 43 -7.99 6.00 7.06
CA ASP A 43 -8.98 5.00 6.65
C ASP A 43 -9.18 4.99 5.13
N LYS A 44 -9.12 6.17 4.50
CA LYS A 44 -9.18 6.29 3.05
C LYS A 44 -7.97 5.65 2.38
N LEU A 45 -6.77 5.84 2.92
CA LEU A 45 -5.56 5.17 2.45
C LEU A 45 -5.67 3.65 2.60
N ALA A 46 -6.07 3.15 3.78
CA ALA A 46 -6.22 1.73 4.03
C ALA A 46 -7.19 1.04 3.04
N ARG A 47 -8.31 1.70 2.69
CA ARG A 47 -9.21 1.21 1.64
C ARG A 47 -8.53 1.11 0.27
N LYS A 48 -7.67 2.07 -0.08
CA LYS A 48 -6.93 2.06 -1.36
C LYS A 48 -5.87 0.97 -1.40
N GLU A 49 -5.23 0.70 -0.27
CA GLU A 49 -4.26 -0.39 -0.13
C GLU A 49 -4.96 -1.75 -0.27
N ALA A 50 -6.15 -1.91 0.31
CA ALA A 50 -6.96 -3.11 0.13
C ALA A 50 -7.37 -3.37 -1.33
N TYR A 51 -7.70 -2.32 -2.11
CA TYR A 51 -7.97 -2.48 -3.55
C TYR A 51 -6.73 -2.93 -4.32
N LEU A 52 -5.55 -2.40 -3.97
CA LEU A 52 -4.29 -2.81 -4.57
C LEU A 52 -3.97 -4.27 -4.26
N GLU A 53 -4.09 -4.69 -3.00
CA GLU A 53 -3.87 -6.09 -2.59
C GLU A 53 -4.82 -7.05 -3.33
N GLY A 54 -6.07 -6.62 -3.54
CA GLY A 54 -7.04 -7.35 -4.38
C GLY A 54 -6.54 -7.50 -5.82
N SER A 55 -6.11 -6.42 -6.45
CA SER A 55 -5.58 -6.42 -7.82
C SER A 55 -4.34 -7.30 -7.96
N GLU A 56 -3.39 -7.23 -7.03
CA GLU A 56 -2.20 -8.08 -7.01
C GLU A 56 -2.56 -9.55 -6.85
N SER A 57 -3.52 -9.85 -5.97
CA SER A 57 -4.01 -11.21 -5.76
C SER A 57 -4.63 -11.80 -7.03
N GLU A 58 -5.34 -10.99 -7.81
CA GLU A 58 -5.91 -11.41 -9.10
C GLU A 58 -4.82 -11.70 -10.14
N LEU A 59 -3.82 -10.82 -10.26
CA LEU A 59 -2.67 -11.05 -11.13
C LEU A 59 -1.91 -12.31 -10.71
N ILE A 60 -1.68 -12.51 -9.40
CA ILE A 60 -0.99 -13.70 -8.88
C ILE A 60 -1.76 -14.97 -9.22
N ARG A 61 -3.08 -14.96 -9.01
CA ARG A 61 -3.95 -16.08 -9.34
C ARG A 61 -3.95 -16.35 -10.84
N TYR A 62 -3.94 -15.32 -11.67
CA TYR A 62 -3.88 -15.46 -13.12
C TYR A 62 -2.57 -16.12 -13.58
N VAL A 63 -1.42 -15.65 -13.09
CA VAL A 63 -0.11 -16.25 -13.41
C VAL A 63 -0.03 -17.70 -12.93
N THR A 64 -0.56 -17.98 -11.73
CA THR A 64 -0.58 -19.34 -11.17
C THR A 64 -1.37 -20.32 -12.04
N LYS A 65 -2.43 -19.86 -12.72
CA LYS A 65 -3.29 -20.69 -13.57
C LYS A 65 -2.78 -20.83 -15.00
N ASN A 66 -2.18 -19.77 -15.54
CA ASN A 66 -1.89 -19.66 -16.97
C ASN A 66 -0.40 -19.65 -17.30
N GLY A 67 0.47 -19.66 -16.30
CA GLY A 67 1.91 -19.65 -16.45
C GLY A 67 2.63 -20.40 -15.35
N SER A 68 3.94 -20.17 -15.24
CA SER A 68 4.81 -20.79 -14.26
C SER A 68 5.59 -19.73 -13.51
N TRP A 69 5.36 -19.63 -12.20
CA TRP A 69 6.18 -18.82 -11.29
C TRP A 69 7.63 -19.29 -11.27
N LEU A 70 7.88 -20.60 -11.37
CA LEU A 70 9.25 -21.12 -11.50
C LEU A 70 9.97 -20.54 -12.72
N ASN A 71 9.28 -20.33 -13.85
CA ASN A 71 9.89 -19.72 -15.03
C ASN A 71 10.22 -18.23 -14.78
N VAL A 72 9.33 -17.50 -14.10
CA VAL A 72 9.55 -16.10 -13.72
C VAL A 72 10.72 -15.99 -12.75
N ASP A 73 10.71 -16.79 -11.70
CA ASP A 73 11.73 -16.78 -10.65
C ASP A 73 13.08 -17.17 -11.23
N ASN A 74 13.18 -18.26 -12.01
CA ASN A 74 14.44 -18.63 -12.66
C ASN A 74 14.99 -17.50 -13.55
N TYR A 75 14.14 -16.76 -14.25
CA TYR A 75 14.57 -15.60 -15.03
C TYR A 75 15.10 -14.48 -14.13
N ILE A 76 14.40 -14.12 -13.06
CA ILE A 76 14.81 -13.06 -12.12
C ILE A 76 16.12 -13.45 -11.42
N PHE A 77 16.19 -14.67 -10.88
CA PHE A 77 17.33 -15.17 -10.15
C PHE A 77 18.55 -15.41 -11.04
N SER A 78 18.37 -15.72 -12.32
CA SER A 78 19.50 -15.76 -13.28
C SER A 78 20.23 -14.41 -13.42
N LYS A 79 19.55 -13.31 -13.06
CA LYS A 79 20.10 -11.95 -13.09
C LYS A 79 20.51 -11.43 -11.72
N SER A 80 20.25 -12.17 -10.64
CA SER A 80 20.59 -11.78 -9.27
C SER A 80 21.78 -12.60 -8.74
N LYS A 81 22.49 -12.07 -7.72
CA LYS A 81 23.59 -12.79 -7.04
C LYS A 81 23.07 -13.73 -5.95
N SER A 82 21.90 -14.33 -6.13
CA SER A 82 21.30 -15.20 -5.12
C SER A 82 21.91 -16.60 -5.18
N ASP A 83 22.18 -17.17 -4.00
CA ASP A 83 22.59 -18.57 -3.86
C ASP A 83 21.41 -19.56 -3.90
N LEU A 84 20.17 -19.05 -3.96
CA LEU A 84 18.97 -19.88 -4.02
C LEU A 84 18.88 -20.60 -5.37
N LYS A 85 19.00 -21.93 -5.35
CA LYS A 85 18.83 -22.80 -6.52
C LYS A 85 17.38 -23.15 -6.74
N ILE A 86 16.74 -22.50 -7.70
CA ILE A 86 15.35 -22.76 -8.07
C ILE A 86 15.30 -23.85 -9.16
N PRO A 87 14.47 -24.89 -9.01
CA PRO A 87 14.33 -25.90 -10.04
C PRO A 87 13.62 -25.33 -11.27
N LYS A 88 13.89 -25.92 -12.45
CA LYS A 88 13.04 -25.70 -13.63
C LYS A 88 11.73 -26.47 -13.45
N SER A 89 10.66 -25.97 -14.08
CA SER A 89 9.41 -26.72 -14.17
C SER A 89 9.63 -28.05 -14.91
N GLY A 90 9.04 -29.12 -14.40
CA GLY A 90 8.99 -30.42 -15.11
C GLY A 90 7.87 -30.51 -16.14
N PHE A 91 6.97 -29.52 -16.18
CA PHE A 91 5.88 -29.42 -17.15
C PHE A 91 6.33 -28.68 -18.41
N ASP A 92 5.75 -29.03 -19.56
CA ASP A 92 5.86 -28.25 -20.80
C ASP A 92 4.99 -26.99 -20.70
N VAL A 93 5.55 -25.93 -20.09
CA VAL A 93 4.86 -24.67 -19.83
C VAL A 93 5.71 -23.49 -20.27
N SER A 94 5.11 -22.63 -21.09
CA SER A 94 5.70 -21.38 -21.57
C SER A 94 4.83 -20.20 -21.14
N ASN A 95 5.45 -19.21 -20.48
CA ASN A 95 4.73 -18.01 -20.04
C ASN A 95 4.39 -17.07 -21.22
N ASN A 96 4.96 -17.28 -22.42
CA ASN A 96 4.73 -16.39 -23.57
C ASN A 96 3.24 -16.32 -23.97
N ASN A 97 2.51 -17.43 -23.86
CA ASN A 97 1.08 -17.46 -24.19
C ASN A 97 0.30 -16.53 -23.25
N MET A 98 0.56 -16.63 -21.94
CA MET A 98 -0.02 -15.75 -20.92
C MET A 98 0.35 -14.28 -21.16
N LEU A 99 1.62 -13.99 -21.45
CA LEU A 99 2.13 -12.63 -21.69
C LEU A 99 1.49 -11.98 -22.94
N SER A 100 1.05 -12.77 -23.91
CA SER A 100 0.39 -12.28 -25.13
C SER A 100 -1.12 -12.02 -24.98
N SER A 101 -1.68 -12.22 -23.78
CA SER A 101 -3.12 -12.09 -23.56
C SER A 101 -3.53 -10.68 -23.13
N LEU A 102 -4.70 -10.23 -23.61
CA LEU A 102 -5.32 -8.98 -23.16
C LEU A 102 -5.67 -9.01 -21.66
N GLU A 103 -6.02 -10.18 -21.13
CA GLU A 103 -6.32 -10.31 -19.69
C GLU A 103 -5.07 -10.03 -18.84
N PHE A 104 -3.90 -10.55 -19.22
CA PHE A 104 -2.65 -10.23 -18.54
C PHE A 104 -2.32 -8.73 -18.61
N GLU A 105 -2.46 -8.12 -19.79
CA GLU A 105 -2.26 -6.67 -19.98
C GLU A 105 -3.12 -5.86 -19.02
N ASN A 106 -4.43 -6.15 -18.98
CA ASN A 106 -5.37 -5.45 -18.10
C ASN A 106 -5.06 -5.67 -16.61
N LEU A 107 -4.66 -6.88 -16.20
CA LEU A 107 -4.31 -7.16 -14.80
C LEU A 107 -3.05 -6.41 -14.37
N VAL A 108 -2.02 -6.35 -15.23
CA VAL A 108 -0.80 -5.60 -14.96
C VAL A 108 -1.08 -4.10 -14.94
N GLU A 109 -1.83 -3.58 -15.91
CA GLU A 109 -2.21 -2.16 -15.97
C GLU A 109 -2.94 -1.74 -14.70
N ASN A 110 -3.94 -2.51 -14.25
CA ASN A 110 -4.67 -2.23 -13.02
C ASN A 110 -3.73 -2.17 -11.80
N CYS A 111 -2.81 -3.14 -11.66
CA CYS A 111 -1.83 -3.13 -10.58
C CYS A 111 -0.96 -1.86 -10.61
N VAL A 112 -0.47 -1.46 -11.80
CA VAL A 112 0.34 -0.26 -11.97
C VAL A 112 -0.45 1.01 -11.62
N ILE A 113 -1.70 1.12 -12.06
CA ILE A 113 -2.57 2.26 -11.74
C ILE A 113 -2.82 2.33 -10.23
N TYR A 114 -3.18 1.21 -9.59
CA TYR A 114 -3.44 1.20 -8.16
C TYR A 114 -2.19 1.49 -7.33
N HIS A 115 -1.01 1.01 -7.74
CA HIS A 115 0.25 1.40 -7.10
C HIS A 115 0.49 2.91 -7.19
N ASN A 116 0.32 3.51 -8.37
CA ASN A 116 0.52 4.95 -8.55
C ASN A 116 -0.46 5.79 -7.71
N ILE A 117 -1.72 5.36 -7.64
CA ILE A 117 -2.74 6.00 -6.81
C ILE A 117 -2.35 5.89 -5.33
N ASN A 118 -2.00 4.69 -4.85
CA ASN A 118 -1.61 4.47 -3.46
C ASN A 118 -0.38 5.30 -3.08
N LEU A 119 0.67 5.33 -3.91
CA LEU A 119 1.86 6.13 -3.67
C LEU A 119 1.52 7.64 -3.53
N ARG A 120 0.61 8.15 -4.35
CA ARG A 120 0.17 9.56 -4.23
C ARG A 120 -0.52 9.79 -2.88
N TYR A 121 -1.46 8.93 -2.48
CA TYR A 121 -2.15 9.06 -1.20
C TYR A 121 -1.18 8.92 -0.02
N GLN A 122 -0.25 7.98 -0.05
CA GLN A 122 0.78 7.84 0.99
C GLN A 122 1.60 9.12 1.15
N LYS A 123 1.98 9.77 0.04
CA LYS A 123 2.67 11.08 0.07
C LYS A 123 1.80 12.19 0.68
N GLU A 124 0.52 12.23 0.36
CA GLU A 124 -0.43 13.20 0.93
C GLU A 124 -0.59 13.00 2.45
N ILE A 125 -0.68 11.74 2.92
CA ILE A 125 -0.76 11.40 4.35
C ILE A 125 0.52 11.74 5.08
N LEU A 126 1.68 11.46 4.48
CA LEU A 126 2.98 11.83 5.05
C LEU A 126 3.07 13.35 5.23
N LYS A 127 2.72 14.13 4.20
CA LYS A 127 2.68 15.59 4.28
C LYS A 127 1.73 16.09 5.37
N LEU A 128 0.53 15.50 5.48
CA LEU A 128 -0.41 15.83 6.56
C LEU A 128 0.19 15.55 7.94
N SER A 129 0.94 14.44 8.08
CA SER A 129 1.62 14.08 9.34
C SER A 129 2.68 15.11 9.69
N ASP A 130 3.53 15.49 8.74
CA ASP A 130 4.58 16.50 8.93
C ASP A 130 3.98 17.84 9.36
N GLU A 131 2.92 18.29 8.67
CA GLU A 131 2.21 19.54 9.01
C GLU A 131 1.57 19.48 10.41
N ILE A 132 1.03 18.34 10.83
CA ILE A 132 0.49 18.17 12.19
C ILE A 132 1.63 18.27 13.21
N LEU A 133 2.76 17.61 12.98
CA LEU A 133 3.90 17.63 13.89
C LEU A 133 4.50 19.04 14.05
N GLU A 134 4.66 19.78 12.96
CA GLU A 134 5.12 21.18 12.99
C GLU A 134 4.18 22.08 13.81
N LEU A 135 2.87 21.90 13.66
CA LEU A 135 1.87 22.68 14.41
C LEU A 135 1.83 22.30 15.88
N ILE A 136 1.99 21.01 16.23
CA ILE A 136 2.12 20.56 17.63
C ILE A 136 3.34 21.22 18.27
N GLN A 137 4.49 21.20 17.58
CA GLN A 137 5.72 21.80 18.10
C GLN A 137 5.58 23.30 18.31
N SER A 138 4.86 23.99 17.42
CA SER A 138 4.57 25.41 17.56
C SER A 138 3.65 25.70 18.75
N GLU A 139 2.62 24.89 18.97
CA GLU A 139 1.70 25.01 20.11
C GLU A 139 2.39 24.76 21.46
N ILE A 140 3.37 23.85 21.52
CA ILE A 140 4.15 23.55 22.74
C ILE A 140 5.14 24.68 23.09
N ASN A 141 5.66 25.37 22.08
CA ASN A 141 6.67 26.42 22.26
C ASN A 141 6.08 27.81 22.56
N GLU A 142 4.75 27.96 22.52
CA GLU A 142 4.03 29.14 23.02
C GLU A 142 3.96 29.18 24.56
#